data_AF-A0A5C3NML8-F1
#
_entry.id   AF-A0A5C3NML8-F1
#
_cell.length_a   1.000
_cell.length_b   1.000
_cell.length_c   1.000
_cell.angle_alpha   90.00
_cell.angle_beta   90.00
_cell.angle_gamma   90.00
#
_symmetry.space_group_name_H-M   'P 1'
#
loop_
_entity.id
_entity.type
_entity.pdbx_description
1 polymer ?
#
loop_
_entity_poly.entity_id
_entity_poly.type
_entity_poly.pdbx_seq_one_letter_code
_entity_poly.pdbx_strand_id
1 'polypeptide(L)'
;MPTSIADELESFLHVLVYGCIRRVRSSLESIEEIQEFIHAYFAGGSYDPKYKQASCPVAKRDSVVVGQTLTFTTRPVVFSTPDGKIAQDHPLNKLIAKLLAVFHSRYVVDTWESAQKKSSSPELQQSPPTPKTKPPTIWETGLEGPEATFGEAPDCETETAPQSIEPTPEQRKNMAALQSHSLIAHILHSYFSSGDYKWPEDDVVPDPQAESSTKKPPRRTSAAAGTLKHGVVPVPQADDPEDVPMPDAEENDKLEGGSARTFSQPHPSLRTS
;
A
#
# COMPACT_ATOMS: atom_id res chain seq x y z
N MET A 1 12.40 -7.70 11.42
CA MET A 1 12.43 -6.54 12.34
C MET A 1 11.08 -6.47 13.03
N PRO A 2 11.00 -6.08 14.31
CA PRO A 2 9.71 -5.83 14.96
C PRO A 2 8.99 -4.66 14.26
N THR A 3 7.66 -4.73 14.22
CA THR A 3 6.80 -3.66 13.67
C THR A 3 7.02 -2.38 14.46
N SER A 4 7.21 -1.26 13.75
CA SER A 4 7.32 0.07 14.36
C SER A 4 5.97 0.79 14.37
N ILE A 5 5.83 1.83 15.21
CA ILE A 5 4.64 2.70 15.23
C ILE A 5 4.36 3.30 13.84
N ALA A 6 5.41 3.65 13.08
CA ALA A 6 5.25 4.16 11.73
C ALA A 6 4.59 3.14 10.79
N ASP A 7 4.93 1.84 10.94
CA ASP A 7 4.35 0.76 10.14
C ASP A 7 2.88 0.50 10.52
N GLU A 8 2.55 0.62 11.81
CA GLU A 8 1.16 0.53 12.30
C GLU A 8 0.29 1.67 11.77
N LEU A 9 0.80 2.91 11.83
CA LEU A 9 0.11 4.10 11.33
C LEU A 9 -0.08 4.04 9.81
N GLU A 10 0.90 3.56 9.07
CA GLU A 10 0.80 3.40 7.62
C GLU A 10 -0.20 2.31 7.24
N SER A 11 -0.22 1.21 8.00
CA SER A 11 -1.22 0.15 7.85
C SER A 11 -2.64 0.69 8.10
N PHE A 12 -2.81 1.54 9.12
CA PHE A 12 -4.09 2.20 9.39
C PHE A 12 -4.55 3.08 8.22
N LEU A 13 -3.66 3.87 7.60
CA LEU A 13 -3.99 4.64 6.40
C LEU A 13 -4.52 3.73 5.29
N HIS A 14 -3.88 2.60 5.04
CA HIS A 14 -4.31 1.70 3.98
C HIS A 14 -5.65 1.02 4.29
N VAL A 15 -5.94 0.73 5.56
CA VAL A 15 -7.28 0.27 5.97
C VAL A 15 -8.33 1.35 5.74
N LEU A 16 -8.02 2.60 6.05
CA LEU A 16 -8.89 3.74 5.75
C LEU A 16 -9.17 3.82 4.24
N VAL A 17 -8.12 3.78 3.40
CA VAL A 17 -8.25 3.79 1.93
C VAL A 17 -9.15 2.63 1.45
N TYR A 18 -8.96 1.43 1.98
CA TYR A 18 -9.80 0.28 1.65
C TYR A 18 -11.28 0.52 1.96
N GLY A 19 -11.57 1.04 3.15
CA GLY A 19 -12.93 1.38 3.56
C GLY A 19 -13.55 2.46 2.67
N CYS A 20 -12.81 3.53 2.40
CA CYS A 20 -13.27 4.65 1.58
C CYS A 20 -13.60 4.22 0.15
N ILE A 21 -12.72 3.45 -0.50
CA ILE A 21 -12.93 2.99 -1.87
C ILE A 21 -14.18 2.10 -2.01
N ARG A 22 -14.50 1.32 -0.98
CA ARG A 22 -15.68 0.43 -1.00
C ARG A 22 -16.99 1.12 -0.65
N ARG A 23 -16.92 2.21 0.13
CA ARG A 23 -18.10 2.77 0.81
C ARG A 23 -18.32 4.24 0.55
N VAL A 24 -17.51 4.90 -0.25
CA VAL A 24 -17.68 6.30 -0.63
C VAL A 24 -17.66 6.42 -2.15
N ARG A 25 -18.50 7.29 -2.70
CA ARG A 25 -18.51 7.53 -4.15
C ARG A 25 -17.16 8.09 -4.59
N SER A 26 -16.66 7.61 -5.71
CA SER A 26 -15.38 8.05 -6.28
C SER A 26 -15.47 8.12 -7.80
N SER A 27 -14.36 8.51 -8.43
CA SER A 27 -14.16 8.44 -9.87
C SER A 27 -14.10 7.02 -10.44
N LEU A 28 -14.18 5.98 -9.58
CA LEU A 28 -14.35 4.58 -9.99
C LEU A 28 -15.86 4.32 -10.05
N GLU A 29 -16.41 4.25 -11.27
CA GLU A 29 -17.86 4.26 -11.50
C GLU A 29 -18.46 2.85 -11.48
N SER A 30 -17.65 1.83 -11.80
CA SER A 30 -18.10 0.44 -11.90
C SER A 30 -17.54 -0.46 -10.79
N ILE A 31 -18.24 -1.58 -10.51
CA ILE A 31 -17.79 -2.59 -9.55
C ILE A 31 -16.45 -3.18 -9.98
N GLU A 32 -16.27 -3.39 -11.28
CA GLU A 32 -15.05 -3.92 -11.89
C GLU A 32 -13.87 -2.96 -11.70
N GLU A 33 -14.08 -1.64 -11.86
CA GLU A 33 -13.04 -0.64 -11.59
C GLU A 33 -12.62 -0.63 -10.12
N ILE A 34 -13.59 -0.75 -9.19
CA ILE A 34 -13.31 -0.85 -7.75
C ILE A 34 -12.55 -2.14 -7.43
N GLN A 35 -12.93 -3.27 -8.02
CA GLN A 35 -12.25 -4.56 -7.85
C GLN A 35 -10.82 -4.52 -8.35
N GLU A 36 -10.62 -3.99 -9.57
CA GLU A 36 -9.28 -3.89 -10.16
C GLU A 36 -8.41 -2.91 -9.38
N PHE A 37 -8.95 -1.79 -8.89
CA PHE A 37 -8.22 -0.90 -8.00
C PHE A 37 -7.77 -1.63 -6.73
N ILE A 38 -8.68 -2.30 -6.03
CA ILE A 38 -8.36 -3.01 -4.78
C ILE A 38 -7.30 -4.08 -5.05
N HIS A 39 -7.42 -4.82 -6.15
CA HIS A 39 -6.43 -5.81 -6.55
C HIS A 39 -5.07 -5.15 -6.80
N ALA A 40 -5.02 -4.12 -7.65
CA ALA A 40 -3.79 -3.40 -8.00
C ALA A 40 -3.13 -2.68 -6.81
N TYR A 41 -3.91 -2.27 -5.81
CA TYR A 41 -3.41 -1.54 -4.63
C TYR A 41 -3.03 -2.48 -3.46
N PHE A 42 -3.80 -3.53 -3.19
CA PHE A 42 -3.63 -4.37 -1.99
C PHE A 42 -3.07 -5.77 -2.28
N ALA A 43 -3.51 -6.41 -3.35
CA ALA A 43 -3.22 -7.82 -3.61
C ALA A 43 -2.11 -8.04 -4.66
N GLY A 44 -1.83 -7.03 -5.47
CA GLY A 44 -0.77 -7.09 -6.47
C GLY A 44 0.62 -7.17 -5.83
N GLY A 45 1.57 -7.71 -6.58
CA GLY A 45 3.00 -7.54 -6.33
C GLY A 45 3.67 -7.20 -7.64
N SER A 46 4.61 -6.28 -7.64
CA SER A 46 5.48 -6.05 -8.81
C SER A 46 6.82 -6.73 -8.60
N TYR A 47 7.41 -7.23 -9.67
CA TYR A 47 8.76 -7.78 -9.63
C TYR A 47 9.74 -6.81 -10.27
N ASP A 48 10.79 -6.45 -9.55
CA ASP A 48 11.88 -5.65 -10.08
C ASP A 48 12.96 -6.59 -10.65
N PRO A 49 13.12 -6.69 -11.98
CA PRO A 49 14.08 -7.60 -12.59
C PRO A 49 15.54 -7.17 -12.39
N LYS A 50 15.79 -5.87 -12.17
CA LYS A 50 17.15 -5.33 -11.97
C LYS A 50 17.71 -5.77 -10.62
N TYR A 51 16.88 -5.71 -9.58
CA TYR A 51 17.27 -6.10 -8.21
C TYR A 51 16.78 -7.49 -7.81
N LYS A 52 16.08 -8.20 -8.71
CA LYS A 52 15.52 -9.55 -8.52
C LYS A 52 14.68 -9.67 -7.24
N GLN A 53 13.85 -8.67 -6.98
CA GLN A 53 13.08 -8.58 -5.74
C GLN A 53 11.60 -8.35 -6.01
N ALA A 54 10.76 -8.95 -5.17
CA ALA A 54 9.37 -8.54 -5.07
C ALA A 54 9.29 -7.11 -4.52
N SER A 55 8.35 -6.34 -5.02
CA SER A 55 8.12 -4.95 -4.68
C SER A 55 6.65 -4.71 -4.44
N CYS A 56 6.38 -3.63 -3.71
CA CYS A 56 5.03 -3.21 -3.37
C CYS A 56 4.20 -2.97 -4.64
N PRO A 57 2.91 -3.36 -4.66
CA PRO A 57 2.03 -3.09 -5.80
C PRO A 57 2.13 -1.65 -6.32
N VAL A 58 2.17 -1.52 -7.64
CA VAL A 58 2.46 -0.24 -8.34
C VAL A 58 1.52 0.87 -7.90
N ALA A 59 0.21 0.61 -7.79
CA ALA A 59 -0.76 1.63 -7.38
C ALA A 59 -0.49 2.15 -5.96
N LYS A 60 -0.09 1.27 -5.02
CA LYS A 60 0.27 1.68 -3.66
C LYS A 60 1.55 2.49 -3.65
N ARG A 61 2.59 2.02 -4.34
CA ARG A 61 3.86 2.73 -4.47
C ARG A 61 3.67 4.11 -5.09
N ASP A 62 2.94 4.19 -6.20
CA ASP A 62 2.73 5.45 -6.91
C ASP A 62 1.89 6.41 -6.07
N SER A 63 0.94 5.89 -5.27
CA SER A 63 0.13 6.74 -4.39
C SER A 63 0.93 7.33 -3.21
N VAL A 64 1.80 6.54 -2.59
CA VAL A 64 2.53 6.97 -1.38
C VAL A 64 3.87 7.61 -1.73
N VAL A 65 4.66 6.97 -2.58
CA VAL A 65 6.05 7.34 -2.85
C VAL A 65 6.16 8.37 -3.96
N VAL A 66 5.27 8.35 -4.96
CA VAL A 66 5.40 9.24 -6.15
C VAL A 66 4.47 10.44 -6.06
N GLY A 67 3.16 10.20 -6.00
CA GLY A 67 2.15 11.24 -6.24
C GLY A 67 1.51 11.86 -5.00
N GLN A 68 1.68 11.27 -3.82
CA GLN A 68 1.00 11.68 -2.58
C GLN A 68 -0.54 11.80 -2.75
N THR A 69 -1.09 11.04 -3.69
CA THR A 69 -2.50 11.03 -4.07
C THR A 69 -2.86 9.61 -4.49
N LEU A 70 -4.09 9.17 -4.23
CA LEU A 70 -4.53 7.88 -4.74
C LEU A 70 -4.48 7.89 -6.26
N THR A 71 -3.76 6.93 -6.83
CA THR A 71 -3.56 6.81 -8.28
C THR A 71 -3.91 5.41 -8.71
N PHE A 72 -4.66 5.32 -9.81
CA PHE A 72 -4.99 4.06 -10.45
C PHE A 72 -4.67 4.16 -11.94
N THR A 73 -3.85 3.25 -12.45
CA THR A 73 -3.31 3.31 -13.82
C THR A 73 -2.54 4.62 -14.04
N THR A 74 -3.11 5.59 -14.74
CA THR A 74 -2.55 6.92 -15.00
C THR A 74 -3.44 8.05 -14.50
N ARG A 75 -4.49 7.74 -13.73
CA ARG A 75 -5.53 8.68 -13.33
C ARG A 75 -5.60 8.80 -11.80
N PRO A 76 -5.82 10.00 -11.25
CA PRO A 76 -6.08 10.15 -9.83
C PRO A 76 -7.44 9.53 -9.48
N VAL A 77 -7.52 8.86 -8.32
CA VAL A 77 -8.78 8.41 -7.74
C VAL A 77 -9.28 9.50 -6.81
N VAL A 78 -10.43 10.08 -7.15
CA VAL A 78 -10.99 11.26 -6.46
C VAL A 78 -12.35 10.90 -5.90
N PHE A 79 -12.58 11.16 -4.61
CA PHE A 79 -13.87 11.00 -3.97
C PHE A 79 -14.83 12.11 -4.43
N SER A 80 -16.06 11.74 -4.74
CA SER A 80 -17.09 12.60 -5.31
C SER A 80 -18.23 12.81 -4.31
N THR A 81 -19.00 13.88 -4.48
CA THR A 81 -20.18 14.12 -3.65
C THR A 81 -21.32 13.17 -4.03
N PRO A 82 -22.33 13.02 -3.14
CA PRO A 82 -23.46 12.13 -3.40
C PRO A 82 -24.22 12.42 -4.70
N ASP A 83 -24.22 13.66 -5.20
CA ASP A 83 -24.83 14.03 -6.48
C ASP A 83 -24.02 13.62 -7.72
N GLY A 84 -22.92 12.85 -7.53
CA GLY A 84 -22.08 12.34 -8.61
C GLY A 84 -21.18 13.40 -9.25
N LYS A 85 -21.20 14.64 -8.75
CA LYS A 85 -20.27 15.66 -9.21
C LYS A 85 -18.90 15.36 -8.61
N ILE A 86 -17.89 15.36 -9.47
CA ILE A 86 -16.49 15.29 -9.04
C ILE A 86 -16.19 16.56 -8.27
N ALA A 87 -16.36 16.50 -6.95
CA ALA A 87 -15.97 17.56 -6.05
C ALA A 87 -14.47 17.41 -5.78
N GLN A 88 -13.65 18.15 -6.52
CA GLN A 88 -12.23 18.32 -6.15
C GLN A 88 -12.08 18.72 -4.67
N ASP A 89 -13.10 19.37 -4.10
CA ASP A 89 -13.15 19.83 -2.72
C ASP A 89 -13.68 18.80 -1.69
N HIS A 90 -13.88 17.53 -2.04
CA HIS A 90 -14.28 16.53 -1.04
C HIS A 90 -13.26 16.46 0.12
N PRO A 91 -13.69 16.60 1.40
CA PRO A 91 -12.76 16.62 2.55
C PRO A 91 -11.85 15.40 2.62
N LEU A 92 -12.37 14.24 2.23
CA LEU A 92 -11.64 12.98 2.19
C LEU A 92 -10.42 12.99 1.25
N ASN A 93 -10.51 13.69 0.10
CA ASN A 93 -9.36 13.83 -0.82
C ASN A 93 -8.21 14.57 -0.14
N LYS A 94 -8.52 15.68 0.53
CA LYS A 94 -7.54 16.50 1.27
C LYS A 94 -6.97 15.75 2.47
N LEU A 95 -7.82 15.02 3.20
CA LEU A 95 -7.41 14.19 4.33
C LEU A 95 -6.42 13.11 3.88
N ILE A 96 -6.77 12.32 2.87
CA ILE A 96 -5.92 11.23 2.37
C ILE A 96 -4.62 11.79 1.78
N ALA A 97 -4.66 12.87 1.00
CA ALA A 97 -3.46 13.50 0.48
C ALA A 97 -2.52 13.98 1.60
N LYS A 98 -3.07 14.58 2.66
CA LYS A 98 -2.29 15.02 3.82
C LYS A 98 -1.65 13.84 4.56
N LEU A 99 -2.38 12.74 4.74
CA LEU A 99 -1.84 11.52 5.34
C LEU A 99 -0.74 10.91 4.45
N LEU A 100 -0.98 10.78 3.14
CA LEU A 100 0.01 10.28 2.18
C LEU A 100 1.29 11.13 2.18
N ALA A 101 1.18 12.46 2.25
CA ALA A 101 2.35 13.35 2.32
C ALA A 101 3.19 13.13 3.59
N VAL A 102 2.55 12.83 4.73
CA VAL A 102 3.27 12.48 5.97
C VAL A 102 4.06 11.19 5.79
N PHE A 103 3.46 10.13 5.26
CA PHE A 103 4.18 8.86 5.04
C PHE A 103 5.21 8.95 3.92
N HIS A 104 4.93 9.70 2.85
CA HIS A 104 5.90 10.01 1.80
C HIS A 104 7.19 10.60 2.38
N SER A 105 7.06 11.47 3.38
CA SER A 105 8.21 12.09 4.05
C SER A 105 9.18 11.05 4.63
N ARG A 106 8.66 9.92 5.16
CA ARG A 106 9.48 8.79 5.62
C ARG A 106 10.31 8.21 4.48
N TYR A 107 9.68 7.93 3.34
CA TYR A 107 10.37 7.37 2.17
C TYR A 107 11.45 8.31 1.62
N VAL A 108 11.18 9.61 1.58
CA VAL A 108 12.18 10.61 1.12
C VAL A 108 13.38 10.65 2.06
N VAL A 109 13.16 10.67 3.37
CA VAL A 109 14.27 10.68 4.33
C VAL A 109 15.06 9.37 4.29
N ASP A 110 14.37 8.22 4.31
CA ASP A 110 15.02 6.91 4.28
C ASP A 110 15.86 6.70 3.01
N THR A 111 15.35 7.11 1.85
CA THR A 111 16.08 7.04 0.58
C THR A 111 17.30 7.96 0.57
N TRP A 112 17.17 9.19 1.07
CA TRP A 112 18.27 10.12 1.18
C TRP A 112 19.35 9.62 2.15
N GLU A 113 18.99 9.19 3.36
CA GLU A 113 19.95 8.65 4.33
C GLU A 113 20.67 7.40 3.81
N SER A 114 19.96 6.54 3.09
CA SER A 114 20.54 5.36 2.46
C SER A 114 21.53 5.73 1.36
N ALA A 115 21.28 6.79 0.60
CA ALA A 115 22.22 7.33 -0.38
C ALA A 115 23.46 7.94 0.31
N GLN A 116 23.27 8.70 1.38
CA GLN A 116 24.37 9.28 2.16
C GLN A 116 25.30 8.20 2.72
N LYS A 117 24.74 7.13 3.31
CA LYS A 117 25.51 5.98 3.83
C LYS A 117 26.34 5.29 2.75
N LYS A 118 25.79 5.14 1.53
CA LYS A 118 26.52 4.56 0.39
C LYS A 118 27.67 5.45 -0.08
N SER A 119 27.47 6.77 -0.09
CA SER A 119 28.51 7.73 -0.49
C SER A 119 29.61 7.94 0.57
N SER A 120 29.28 7.76 1.84
CA SER A 120 30.21 7.95 2.97
C SER A 120 31.00 6.70 3.34
N SER A 121 30.69 5.55 2.74
CA SER A 121 31.48 4.34 2.91
C SER A 121 32.72 4.47 2.02
N PRO A 122 33.95 4.58 2.56
CA PRO A 122 35.14 4.50 1.75
C PRO A 122 35.20 3.08 1.21
N GLU A 123 34.80 2.91 -0.05
CA GLU A 123 35.23 1.75 -0.82
C GLU A 123 36.75 1.82 -0.81
N LEU A 124 37.37 0.98 0.03
CA LEU A 124 38.78 0.65 -0.10
C LEU A 124 38.94 0.23 -1.56
N GLN A 125 39.42 1.15 -2.38
CA GLN A 125 39.98 0.87 -3.68
C GLN A 125 41.16 -0.07 -3.43
N GLN A 126 40.86 -1.35 -3.26
CA GLN A 126 41.80 -2.40 -3.56
C GLN A 126 41.90 -2.38 -5.08
N SER A 127 42.80 -1.52 -5.57
CA SER A 127 43.32 -1.61 -6.92
C SER A 127 43.64 -3.09 -7.19
N PRO A 128 43.16 -3.69 -8.29
CA PRO A 128 43.58 -5.02 -8.67
C PRO A 128 45.11 -5.06 -8.70
N PRO A 129 45.77 -6.08 -8.16
CA PRO A 129 47.22 -6.20 -8.30
C PRO A 129 47.54 -6.23 -9.80
N THR A 130 48.19 -5.17 -10.28
CA THR A 130 48.61 -5.05 -11.67
C THR A 130 49.56 -6.21 -11.98
N PRO A 131 49.23 -7.12 -12.90
CA PRO A 131 50.22 -8.05 -13.41
C PRO A 131 51.21 -7.25 -14.25
N LYS A 132 52.47 -7.21 -13.85
CA LYS A 132 53.57 -6.72 -14.69
C LYS A 132 53.80 -7.71 -15.83
N THR A 133 52.95 -7.66 -16.85
CA THR A 133 53.18 -8.40 -18.10
C THR A 133 53.12 -7.38 -19.23
N LYS A 134 54.29 -7.12 -19.84
CA LYS A 134 54.42 -6.28 -21.04
C LYS A 134 53.55 -6.89 -22.15
N PRO A 135 52.58 -6.16 -22.72
CA PRO A 135 51.93 -6.60 -23.94
C PRO A 135 52.88 -6.38 -25.14
N PRO A 136 52.92 -7.30 -26.13
CA PRO A 136 53.70 -7.10 -27.33
C PRO A 136 53.10 -5.96 -28.18
N THR A 137 53.99 -5.10 -28.66
CA THR A 137 53.76 -4.01 -29.61
C THR A 137 53.25 -4.56 -30.93
N ILE A 138 51.94 -4.54 -31.14
CA ILE A 138 51.30 -4.73 -32.44
C ILE A 138 50.20 -3.66 -32.50
N TRP A 139 50.19 -2.86 -33.56
CA TRP A 139 49.36 -1.65 -33.81
C TRP A 139 50.03 -0.29 -33.58
N GLU A 140 51.31 -0.15 -33.96
CA GLU A 140 51.74 1.08 -34.63
C GLU A 140 51.39 0.95 -36.12
N THR A 141 50.20 1.39 -36.49
CA THR A 141 49.91 1.84 -37.86
C THR A 141 48.79 2.85 -37.76
N GLY A 142 49.12 4.08 -38.16
CA GLY A 142 48.33 5.28 -37.91
C GLY A 142 46.88 5.13 -38.36
N LEU A 143 45.98 5.19 -37.40
CA LEU A 143 44.62 5.64 -37.62
C LEU A 143 44.55 7.01 -36.96
N GLU A 144 44.29 8.03 -37.77
CA GLU A 144 43.97 9.35 -37.24
C GLU A 144 42.82 9.25 -36.24
N GLY A 145 42.92 10.02 -35.15
CA GLY A 145 41.84 10.09 -34.16
C GLY A 145 40.53 10.50 -34.83
N PRO A 146 39.36 10.03 -34.34
CA PRO A 146 38.06 10.30 -34.95
C PRO A 146 37.75 11.80 -35.09
N GLU A 147 38.45 12.65 -34.32
CA GLU A 147 38.41 14.12 -34.40
C GLU A 147 38.86 14.66 -35.78
N ALA A 148 39.81 14.00 -36.45
CA ALA A 148 40.27 14.41 -37.78
C ALA A 148 39.24 14.12 -38.89
N THR A 149 38.34 13.15 -38.67
CA THR A 149 37.30 12.76 -39.65
C THR A 149 35.93 13.38 -39.33
N PHE A 150 35.63 13.64 -38.06
CA PHE A 150 34.29 14.01 -37.61
C PHE A 150 34.20 15.34 -36.83
N GLY A 151 35.32 16.04 -36.61
CA GLY A 151 35.37 17.28 -35.84
C GLY A 151 35.41 17.06 -34.32
N GLU A 152 35.54 18.17 -33.58
CA GLU A 152 35.57 18.18 -32.10
C GLU A 152 34.26 17.60 -31.55
N ALA A 153 34.38 16.66 -30.60
CA ALA A 153 33.22 16.04 -29.99
C ALA A 153 32.36 17.13 -29.32
N PRO A 154 31.04 17.17 -29.57
CA PRO A 154 30.18 18.07 -28.81
C PRO A 154 30.34 17.74 -27.33
N ASP A 155 30.43 18.78 -26.49
CA ASP A 155 30.51 18.65 -25.04
C ASP A 155 29.43 17.69 -24.55
N CYS A 156 29.82 16.44 -24.30
CA CYS A 156 28.98 15.48 -23.63
C CYS A 156 28.90 15.96 -22.19
N GLU A 157 27.88 16.76 -21.90
CA GLU A 157 27.48 17.02 -20.52
C GLU A 157 27.49 15.68 -19.80
N THR A 158 28.40 15.58 -18.85
CA THR A 158 28.56 14.40 -18.03
C THR A 158 27.23 14.24 -17.31
N GLU A 159 26.44 13.26 -17.75
CA GLU A 159 25.13 12.94 -17.21
C GLU A 159 25.29 12.79 -15.69
N THR A 160 24.95 13.86 -14.97
CA THR A 160 25.20 13.95 -13.54
C THR A 160 24.26 12.94 -12.91
N ALA A 161 24.84 11.90 -12.31
CA ALA A 161 24.10 10.85 -11.62
C ALA A 161 23.01 11.49 -10.73
N PRO A 162 21.79 10.92 -10.65
CA PRO A 162 20.69 11.54 -9.92
C PRO A 162 21.11 11.82 -8.47
N GLN A 163 21.41 13.08 -8.17
CA GLN A 163 21.73 13.48 -6.81
C GLN A 163 20.44 13.33 -6.01
N SER A 164 20.46 12.47 -5.00
CA SER A 164 19.33 12.31 -4.08
C SER A 164 18.98 13.66 -3.48
N ILE A 165 17.81 14.20 -3.80
CA ILE A 165 17.34 15.50 -3.32
C ILE A 165 17.29 15.46 -1.79
N GLU A 166 17.85 16.49 -1.13
CA GLU A 166 17.83 16.57 0.32
C GLU A 166 16.40 16.73 0.87
N PRO A 167 16.00 15.98 1.91
CA PRO A 167 14.70 16.11 2.54
C PRO A 167 14.50 17.52 3.12
N THR A 168 13.35 18.10 2.81
CA THR A 168 12.92 19.39 3.35
C THR A 168 12.76 19.34 4.88
N PRO A 169 12.83 20.48 5.59
CA PRO A 169 12.60 20.53 7.03
C PRO A 169 11.23 19.97 7.45
N GLU A 170 10.20 20.20 6.62
CA GLU A 170 8.86 19.65 6.85
C GLU A 170 8.84 18.13 6.76
N GLN A 171 9.51 17.53 5.76
CA GLN A 171 9.61 16.08 5.63
C GLN A 171 10.34 15.45 6.83
N ARG A 172 11.41 16.07 7.32
CA ARG A 172 12.12 15.60 8.52
C ARG A 172 11.23 15.71 9.77
N LYS A 173 10.46 16.80 9.90
CA LYS A 173 9.49 16.98 10.98
C LYS A 173 8.38 15.92 10.94
N ASN A 174 7.83 15.64 9.77
CA ASN A 174 6.82 14.61 9.58
C ASN A 174 7.35 13.22 9.95
N MET A 175 8.57 12.87 9.51
CA MET A 175 9.22 11.61 9.86
C MET A 175 9.42 11.47 11.37
N ALA A 176 9.89 12.52 12.04
CA ALA A 176 10.06 12.51 13.50
C ALA A 176 8.70 12.33 14.22
N ALA A 177 7.63 12.92 13.69
CA ALA A 177 6.29 12.81 14.28
C ALA A 177 5.68 11.41 14.16
N LEU A 178 6.10 10.60 13.17
CA LEU A 178 5.67 9.21 12.98
C LEU A 178 6.19 8.24 14.07
N GLN A 179 6.97 8.72 15.03
CA GLN A 179 7.32 7.97 16.24
C GLN A 179 6.18 7.91 17.26
N SER A 180 5.04 8.56 16.99
CA SER A 180 3.86 8.55 17.86
C SER A 180 2.57 8.68 17.06
N HIS A 181 1.44 8.35 17.68
CA HIS A 181 0.11 8.50 17.10
C HIS A 181 -0.39 9.96 17.04
N SER A 182 0.32 10.91 17.68
CA SER A 182 -0.17 12.26 17.95
C SER A 182 -0.47 13.07 16.69
N LEU A 183 0.43 13.06 15.70
CA LEU A 183 0.25 13.80 14.45
C LEU A 183 -0.96 13.30 13.68
N ILE A 184 -1.09 11.98 13.51
CA ILE A 184 -2.19 11.37 12.77
C ILE A 184 -3.53 11.63 13.49
N ALA A 185 -3.56 11.46 14.82
CA ALA A 185 -4.74 11.78 15.62
C ALA A 185 -5.14 13.25 15.49
N HIS A 186 -4.17 14.18 15.52
CA HIS A 186 -4.44 15.61 15.35
C HIS A 186 -4.96 15.94 13.94
N ILE A 187 -4.41 15.30 12.89
CA ILE A 187 -4.91 15.44 11.52
C ILE A 187 -6.37 14.98 11.47
N LEU A 188 -6.68 13.76 11.91
CA LEU A 188 -8.05 13.24 11.89
C LEU A 188 -9.01 14.14 12.69
N HIS A 189 -8.62 14.53 13.91
CA HIS A 189 -9.42 15.42 14.74
C HIS A 189 -9.68 16.77 14.05
N SER A 190 -8.68 17.35 13.37
CA SER A 190 -8.87 18.61 12.63
C SER A 190 -9.91 18.47 11.51
N TYR A 191 -9.99 17.31 10.85
CA TYR A 191 -10.96 17.10 9.77
C TYR A 191 -12.37 16.79 10.26
N PHE A 192 -12.51 16.16 11.44
CA PHE A 192 -13.82 15.76 11.97
C PHE A 192 -14.42 16.77 12.96
N SER A 193 -13.60 17.56 13.66
CA SER A 193 -14.05 18.38 14.78
C SER A 193 -13.90 19.89 14.58
N SER A 194 -13.14 20.37 13.58
CA SER A 194 -12.87 21.81 13.46
C SER A 194 -14.06 22.62 12.91
N GLY A 195 -15.01 21.97 12.25
CA GLY A 195 -16.11 22.64 11.54
C GLY A 195 -15.69 23.31 10.22
N ASP A 196 -14.39 23.30 9.87
CA ASP A 196 -13.88 23.87 8.61
C ASP A 196 -14.23 23.00 7.40
N TYR A 197 -14.55 21.72 7.63
CA TYR A 197 -14.86 20.76 6.59
C TYR A 197 -16.34 20.35 6.67
N LYS A 198 -17.05 20.56 5.56
CA LYS A 198 -18.42 20.10 5.41
C LYS A 198 -18.43 18.71 4.77
N TRP A 199 -18.72 17.69 5.58
CA TRP A 199 -18.90 16.32 5.12
C TRP A 199 -20.29 16.16 4.47
N PRO A 200 -20.42 15.45 3.35
CA PRO A 200 -21.72 15.14 2.79
C PRO A 200 -22.54 14.23 3.73
N GLU A 201 -23.85 14.46 3.80
CA GLU A 201 -24.74 13.66 4.68
C GLU A 201 -24.88 12.21 4.19
N ASP A 202 -24.95 12.01 2.87
CA ASP A 202 -25.10 10.70 2.21
C ASP A 202 -23.77 10.19 1.61
N ASP A 203 -22.65 10.45 2.31
CA ASP A 203 -21.32 10.12 1.79
C ASP A 203 -21.03 8.61 1.74
N VAL A 204 -21.73 7.85 2.59
CA VAL A 204 -21.59 6.40 2.69
C VAL A 204 -22.59 5.70 1.77
N VAL A 205 -22.08 4.87 0.86
CA VAL A 205 -22.88 4.02 -0.03
C VAL A 205 -22.84 2.54 0.39
N PRO A 206 -23.88 1.75 0.05
CA PRO A 206 -23.84 0.30 0.18
C PRO A 206 -22.62 -0.28 -0.53
N ASP A 207 -22.03 -1.32 0.04
CA ASP A 207 -20.86 -1.98 -0.51
C ASP A 207 -21.20 -2.70 -1.83
N PRO A 208 -20.76 -2.19 -3.00
CA PRO A 208 -21.15 -2.75 -4.29
C PRO A 208 -20.63 -4.18 -4.49
N GLN A 209 -19.53 -4.53 -3.81
CA GLN A 209 -18.91 -5.84 -3.94
C GLN A 209 -19.61 -6.90 -3.09
N ALA A 210 -20.26 -6.51 -1.99
CA ALA A 210 -21.05 -7.45 -1.18
C ALA A 210 -22.23 -8.05 -1.98
N GLU A 211 -22.87 -7.24 -2.84
CA GLU A 211 -23.98 -7.70 -3.69
C GLU A 211 -23.52 -8.68 -4.77
N SER A 212 -22.31 -8.52 -5.31
CA SER A 212 -21.76 -9.40 -6.35
C SER A 212 -21.44 -10.81 -5.83
N SER A 213 -21.04 -10.94 -4.56
CA SER A 213 -20.64 -12.21 -3.93
C SER A 213 -21.84 -13.14 -3.64
N THR A 214 -23.04 -12.59 -3.48
CA THR A 214 -24.26 -13.37 -3.19
C THR A 214 -24.89 -14.02 -4.44
N LYS A 215 -24.43 -13.66 -5.64
CA LYS A 215 -24.85 -14.33 -6.88
C LYS A 215 -24.07 -15.64 -7.03
N LYS A 216 -24.62 -16.73 -6.46
CA LYS A 216 -24.14 -18.10 -6.69
C LYS A 216 -23.92 -18.34 -8.20
N PRO A 217 -22.77 -18.89 -8.63
CA PRO A 217 -22.61 -19.29 -10.02
C PRO A 217 -23.70 -20.30 -10.39
N PRO A 218 -24.26 -20.25 -11.62
CA PRO A 218 -25.28 -21.21 -12.03
C PRO A 218 -24.70 -22.62 -11.90
N ARG A 219 -25.29 -23.40 -10.99
CA ARG A 219 -24.99 -24.80 -10.79
C ARG A 219 -25.18 -25.48 -12.13
N ARG A 220 -24.09 -25.88 -12.79
CA ARG A 220 -24.14 -26.74 -13.98
C ARG A 220 -24.95 -27.97 -13.62
N THR A 221 -26.19 -28.03 -14.11
CA THR A 221 -26.98 -29.25 -14.12
C THR A 221 -26.35 -30.18 -15.16
N SER A 222 -25.54 -31.12 -14.69
CA SER A 222 -25.16 -32.31 -15.45
C SER A 222 -26.42 -33.17 -15.63
N ALA A 223 -27.13 -32.95 -16.72
CA ALA A 223 -28.15 -33.88 -17.20
C ALA A 223 -27.42 -35.10 -17.78
N ALA A 224 -27.55 -36.24 -17.11
CA ALA A 224 -27.14 -37.53 -17.61
C ALA A 224 -28.07 -37.98 -18.74
N ALA A 225 -27.51 -38.41 -19.87
CA ALA A 225 -28.19 -39.23 -20.85
C ALA A 225 -27.19 -40.13 -21.60
N GLY A 226 -27.39 -41.45 -21.49
CA GLY A 226 -27.22 -42.37 -22.62
C GLY A 226 -25.84 -43.03 -22.84
N THR A 227 -25.72 -44.25 -22.33
CA THR A 227 -24.72 -45.30 -22.56
C THR A 227 -24.40 -45.60 -24.04
N LEU A 228 -23.12 -45.87 -24.40
CA LEU A 228 -22.63 -47.08 -25.10
C LEU A 228 -21.09 -47.09 -25.36
N LYS A 229 -20.40 -47.98 -24.64
CA LYS A 229 -19.22 -48.82 -24.97
C LYS A 229 -18.12 -48.30 -25.91
N HIS A 230 -16.90 -48.07 -25.39
CA HIS A 230 -15.76 -49.00 -25.53
C HIS A 230 -14.56 -48.55 -24.68
N GLY A 231 -13.81 -49.52 -24.17
CA GLY A 231 -13.05 -49.41 -22.93
C GLY A 231 -11.65 -48.79 -23.03
N VAL A 232 -11.24 -48.21 -21.90
CA VAL A 232 -9.86 -48.11 -21.42
C VAL A 232 -9.94 -48.23 -19.89
N VAL A 233 -9.06 -49.05 -19.32
CA VAL A 233 -8.95 -49.36 -17.88
C VAL A 233 -8.64 -48.08 -17.06
N PRO A 234 -9.31 -47.82 -15.92
CA PRO A 234 -8.98 -46.69 -15.06
C PRO A 234 -7.78 -46.99 -14.16
N VAL A 235 -6.89 -46.00 -14.02
CA VAL A 235 -5.89 -45.92 -12.95
C VAL A 235 -6.62 -45.57 -11.64
N PRO A 236 -6.35 -46.24 -10.49
CA PRO A 236 -7.02 -45.90 -9.23
C PRO A 236 -6.53 -44.53 -8.74
N GLN A 237 -7.45 -43.59 -8.63
CA GLN A 237 -7.24 -42.29 -7.99
C GLN A 237 -7.48 -42.48 -6.48
N ALA A 238 -6.53 -42.02 -5.67
CA ALA A 238 -6.58 -42.12 -4.21
C ALA A 238 -7.79 -41.36 -3.64
N ASP A 239 -8.40 -41.93 -2.61
CA ASP A 239 -9.52 -41.38 -1.87
C ASP A 239 -9.18 -40.00 -1.27
N ASP A 240 -9.99 -38.99 -1.60
CA ASP A 240 -10.02 -37.70 -0.89
C ASP A 240 -10.67 -37.93 0.49
N PRO A 241 -10.12 -37.39 1.58
CA PRO A 241 -10.68 -37.56 2.91
C PRO A 241 -12.01 -36.80 3.05
N GLU A 242 -13.02 -37.49 3.61
CA GLU A 242 -14.33 -36.92 3.94
C GLU A 242 -14.20 -35.73 4.90
N ASP A 243 -14.85 -34.62 4.53
CA ASP A 243 -15.00 -33.42 5.36
C ASP A 243 -15.88 -33.75 6.58
N VAL A 244 -15.26 -33.84 7.76
CA VAL A 244 -15.97 -34.00 9.03
C VAL A 244 -16.54 -32.64 9.44
N PRO A 245 -17.87 -32.49 9.58
CA PRO A 245 -18.46 -31.22 9.99
C PRO A 245 -18.13 -30.93 11.46
N MET A 246 -17.48 -29.79 11.73
CA MET A 246 -17.34 -29.27 13.09
C MET A 246 -18.69 -28.78 13.62
N PRO A 247 -19.07 -29.10 14.88
CA PRO A 247 -20.25 -28.53 15.51
C PRO A 247 -20.01 -27.07 15.92
N ASP A 248 -21.02 -26.24 15.69
CA ASP A 248 -21.05 -24.81 16.02
C ASP A 248 -20.96 -24.57 17.53
N ALA A 249 -20.08 -23.64 17.93
CA ALA A 249 -19.91 -23.22 19.31
C ALA A 249 -20.74 -21.96 19.60
N GLU A 250 -22.06 -22.14 19.77
CA GLU A 250 -22.92 -21.14 20.40
C GLU A 250 -23.97 -21.82 21.29
N GLU A 251 -23.61 -22.15 22.54
CA GLU A 251 -24.55 -22.12 23.67
C GLU A 251 -23.79 -22.28 24.99
N ASN A 252 -23.64 -21.19 25.74
CA ASN A 252 -23.57 -21.29 27.21
C ASN A 252 -23.85 -19.90 27.80
N ASP A 253 -25.14 -19.61 27.92
CA ASP A 253 -25.64 -18.57 28.81
C ASP A 253 -26.64 -19.23 29.77
N LYS A 254 -26.53 -18.88 31.06
CA LYS A 254 -27.41 -19.20 32.21
C LYS A 254 -27.34 -20.63 32.80
N LEU A 255 -27.33 -20.91 34.11
CA LEU A 255 -27.42 -20.23 35.43
C LEU A 255 -26.96 -21.31 36.45
N GLU A 256 -26.35 -21.03 37.61
CA GLU A 256 -26.99 -20.76 38.93
C GLU A 256 -25.81 -20.65 39.95
N GLY A 257 -25.66 -19.60 40.78
CA GLY A 257 -26.30 -19.43 42.11
C GLY A 257 -25.52 -20.17 43.20
N GLY A 258 -25.02 -19.63 44.32
CA GLY A 258 -24.99 -18.32 44.96
C GLY A 258 -24.32 -18.50 46.35
N SER A 259 -23.88 -17.42 47.02
CA SER A 259 -24.10 -17.16 48.47
C SER A 259 -23.25 -15.98 49.02
N ALA A 260 -23.98 -14.95 49.44
CA ALA A 260 -23.80 -14.07 50.61
C ALA A 260 -22.44 -13.40 50.92
N ARG A 261 -22.43 -12.05 50.96
CA ARG A 261 -22.67 -11.29 52.21
C ARG A 261 -22.85 -9.79 51.94
N THR A 262 -23.96 -9.30 52.50
CA THR A 262 -24.39 -7.92 52.63
C THR A 262 -23.64 -7.19 53.75
N PHE A 263 -23.28 -5.92 53.53
CA PHE A 263 -23.12 -4.94 54.61
C PHE A 263 -23.68 -3.60 54.13
N SER A 264 -24.62 -3.07 54.91
CA SER A 264 -25.39 -1.86 54.64
C SER A 264 -24.72 -0.61 55.23
N GLN A 265 -24.77 0.47 54.43
CA GLN A 265 -25.02 1.90 54.77
C GLN A 265 -24.04 2.70 55.65
N PRO A 266 -24.14 4.06 55.72
CA PRO A 266 -24.96 5.01 54.93
C PRO A 266 -24.21 6.26 54.38
N HIS A 267 -24.90 6.99 53.50
CA HIS A 267 -24.67 8.40 53.13
C HIS A 267 -24.93 9.36 54.31
N PRO A 268 -24.36 10.58 54.24
CA PRO A 268 -25.15 11.76 54.58
C PRO A 268 -25.11 12.83 53.48
N SER A 269 -26.27 13.42 53.23
CA SER A 269 -26.44 14.73 52.59
C SER A 269 -26.55 15.81 53.67
N LEU A 270 -25.88 16.95 53.50
CA LEU A 270 -26.42 18.33 53.57
C LEU A 270 -25.40 19.39 54.05
N ARG A 271 -25.37 20.49 53.26
CA ARG A 271 -25.20 21.92 53.59
C ARG A 271 -23.85 22.49 54.05
N THR A 272 -23.40 23.50 53.28
CA THR A 272 -23.00 24.90 53.61
C THR A 272 -22.14 25.38 52.43
N SER A 273 -22.25 26.58 51.84
CA SER A 273 -22.89 27.87 52.14
C SER A 273 -23.34 28.54 50.83
#